data_AF-A0A9D0AAQ2-F1
#
_entry.id   AF-A0A9D0AAQ2-F1
#
_cell.length_a   1.000
_cell.length_b   1.000
_cell.length_c   1.000
_cell.angle_alpha   90.00
_cell.angle_beta   90.00
_cell.angle_gamma   90.00
#
_symmetry.space_group_name_H-M   'P 1'
#
loop_
_entity.id
_entity.type
_entity.pdbx_description
1 polymer ?
#
loop_
_entity_poly.entity_id
_entity_poly.type
_entity_poly.pdbx_seq_one_letter_code
_entity_poly.pdbx_strand_id
1 'polypeptide(L)'
;MKQEKITKLSELQATAICGNDITSSVLYVSALTIIAAGQYAWISLLIVAVVLYLFRKIYGEVVGALPLNGGAYNALLNTTSKQVASLAAALTLLSYMATAVISASEAMHYLHSIIPALPITSATIGLLSFFMGLTILGIGESAMVAVIIFLFHLTTLVLLCSTI
;
A
#
# COMPACT_ATOMS: atom_id res chain seq x y z
N MET A 1 18.39 -30.94 -9.03
CA MET A 1 17.41 -29.87 -8.73
C MET A 1 17.25 -29.02 -9.98
N LYS A 2 16.05 -28.94 -10.57
CA LYS A 2 15.79 -28.02 -11.69
C LYS A 2 15.90 -26.60 -11.12
N GLN A 3 16.79 -25.79 -11.67
CA GLN A 3 16.85 -24.37 -11.39
C GLN A 3 15.53 -23.76 -11.92
N GLU A 4 14.62 -23.39 -11.03
CA GLU A 4 13.45 -22.60 -11.41
C GLU A 4 13.95 -21.28 -12.01
N LYS A 5 13.54 -21.02 -13.24
CA LYS A 5 13.89 -19.78 -13.94
C LYS A 5 13.12 -18.66 -13.26
N ILE A 6 13.80 -17.88 -12.40
CA ILE A 6 13.21 -16.72 -11.73
C ILE A 6 12.74 -15.75 -12.82
N THR A 7 11.42 -15.67 -13.00
CA THR A 7 10.82 -14.75 -13.96
C THR A 7 10.81 -13.36 -13.32
N LYS A 8 11.57 -12.43 -13.89
CA LYS A 8 11.55 -11.04 -13.43
C LYS A 8 10.19 -10.41 -13.74
N LEU A 9 9.73 -9.53 -12.86
CA LEU A 9 8.54 -8.71 -13.11
C LEU A 9 8.78 -7.79 -14.31
N SER A 10 7.74 -7.58 -15.10
CA SER A 10 7.73 -6.48 -16.08
C SER A 10 7.62 -5.13 -15.37
N GLU A 11 7.91 -4.04 -16.08
CA GLU A 11 7.77 -2.68 -15.55
C GLU A 11 6.34 -2.43 -15.05
N LEU A 12 5.33 -2.79 -15.84
CA LEU A 12 3.92 -2.66 -15.44
C LEU A 12 3.59 -3.47 -14.18
N GLN A 13 4.11 -4.69 -14.06
CA GLN A 13 3.87 -5.53 -12.88
C GLN A 13 4.53 -4.93 -11.63
N ALA A 14 5.76 -4.45 -11.75
CA ALA A 14 6.46 -3.78 -10.65
C ALA A 14 5.75 -2.47 -10.24
N THR A 15 5.33 -1.67 -11.23
CA THR A 15 4.53 -0.45 -11.01
C THR A 15 3.18 -0.75 -10.39
N ALA A 16 2.50 -1.82 -10.77
CA ALA A 16 1.19 -2.16 -10.20
C ALA A 16 1.31 -2.63 -8.75
N ILE A 17 2.34 -3.41 -8.42
CA ILE A 17 2.58 -3.86 -7.04
C ILE A 17 2.82 -2.64 -6.14
N CYS A 18 3.79 -1.79 -6.46
CA CYS A 18 4.06 -0.60 -5.62
C CYS A 18 2.97 0.48 -5.75
N GLY A 19 2.35 0.60 -6.91
CA GLY A 19 1.33 1.59 -7.21
C GLY A 19 0.06 1.35 -6.39
N ASN A 20 -0.32 0.08 -6.18
CA ASN A 20 -1.48 -0.26 -5.35
C ASN A 20 -1.35 0.23 -3.91
N ASP A 21 -0.16 0.23 -3.32
CA ASP A 21 0.05 0.75 -1.95
C ASP A 21 -0.28 2.25 -1.85
N ILE A 22 -0.06 2.99 -2.93
CA ILE A 22 -0.36 4.43 -2.98
C ILE A 22 -1.79 4.66 -3.44
N THR A 23 -2.18 4.15 -4.61
CA THR A 23 -3.45 4.48 -5.26
C THR A 23 -4.67 3.94 -4.53
N SER A 24 -4.55 2.82 -3.81
CA SER A 24 -5.66 2.32 -2.99
C SER A 24 -6.04 3.30 -1.89
N SER A 25 -5.04 3.93 -1.26
CA SER A 25 -5.26 4.84 -0.14
C SER A 25 -5.90 6.17 -0.53
N VAL A 26 -5.63 6.68 -1.74
CA VAL A 26 -6.10 7.99 -2.19
C VAL A 26 -7.64 8.09 -2.16
N LEU A 27 -8.34 7.00 -2.46
CA LEU A 27 -9.81 6.98 -2.50
C LEU A 27 -10.44 7.23 -1.12
N TYR A 28 -9.92 6.61 -0.05
CA TYR A 28 -10.44 6.82 1.31
C TYR A 28 -9.75 7.98 2.04
N VAL A 29 -8.44 8.18 1.87
CA VAL A 29 -7.68 9.25 2.53
C VAL A 29 -8.21 10.62 2.15
N SER A 30 -8.60 10.82 0.89
CA SER A 30 -9.16 12.11 0.44
C SER A 30 -10.45 12.44 1.18
N ALA A 31 -11.37 11.48 1.30
CA ALA A 31 -12.62 11.65 2.05
C ALA A 31 -12.36 11.90 3.55
N LEU A 32 -11.50 11.10 4.18
CA LEU A 32 -11.14 11.27 5.60
C LEU A 32 -10.49 12.63 5.88
N THR A 33 -9.64 13.10 4.98
CA THR A 33 -8.97 14.41 5.11
C THR A 33 -9.97 15.55 4.95
N ILE A 34 -10.94 15.44 4.04
CA ILE A 34 -12.03 16.41 3.88
C ILE A 34 -12.91 16.47 5.13
N ILE A 35 -13.23 15.32 5.74
CA ILE A 35 -14.01 15.28 6.98
C ILE A 35 -13.28 16.03 8.11
N ALA A 36 -11.95 15.88 8.20
CA ALA A 36 -11.16 16.50 9.26
C ALA A 36 -10.83 17.98 9.03
N ALA A 37 -10.51 18.37 7.79
CA ALA A 37 -9.97 19.70 7.46
C ALA A 37 -10.90 20.56 6.58
N GLY A 38 -12.06 20.02 6.17
CA GLY A 38 -13.02 20.69 5.30
C GLY A 38 -12.38 21.20 4.01
N GLN A 39 -12.66 22.46 3.66
CA GLN A 39 -12.13 23.12 2.47
C GLN A 39 -10.59 23.19 2.43
N TYR A 40 -9.90 23.02 3.56
CA TYR A 40 -8.43 23.11 3.63
C TYR A 40 -7.74 21.76 3.39
N ALA A 41 -8.48 20.68 3.14
CA ALA A 41 -7.93 19.34 2.90
C ALA A 41 -6.89 19.29 1.77
N TRP A 42 -7.06 20.13 0.73
CA TRP A 42 -6.10 20.19 -0.38
C TRP A 42 -4.69 20.60 0.06
N ILE A 43 -4.55 21.41 1.12
CA ILE A 43 -3.25 21.82 1.64
C ILE A 43 -2.51 20.60 2.22
N SER A 44 -3.20 19.80 3.04
CA SER A 44 -2.66 18.57 3.61
C SER A 44 -2.26 17.56 2.53
N LEU A 45 -3.14 17.35 1.54
CA LEU A 45 -2.87 16.43 0.43
C LEU A 45 -1.71 16.91 -0.46
N LEU A 46 -1.59 18.23 -0.68
CA LEU A 46 -0.48 18.81 -1.44
C LEU A 46 0.85 18.61 -0.71
N ILE A 47 0.90 18.79 0.62
CA ILE A 47 2.10 18.52 1.41
C ILE A 47 2.52 17.05 1.28
N VAL A 48 1.57 16.12 1.40
CA VAL A 48 1.84 14.68 1.20
C VAL A 48 2.40 14.42 -0.20
N ALA A 49 1.80 14.98 -1.24
CA ALA A 49 2.27 14.82 -2.61
C ALA A 49 3.70 15.36 -2.81
N VAL A 50 4.02 16.52 -2.24
CA VAL A 50 5.38 17.10 -2.30
C VAL A 50 6.39 16.18 -1.60
N VAL A 51 6.07 15.68 -0.40
CA VAL A 51 6.94 14.77 0.33
C VAL A 51 7.21 13.50 -0.49
N LEU A 52 6.16 12.84 -1.00
CA LEU A 52 6.30 11.64 -1.84
C LEU A 52 7.10 11.91 -3.13
N TYR A 53 6.91 13.08 -3.74
CA TYR A 53 7.65 13.47 -4.94
C TYR A 53 9.16 13.59 -4.68
N LEU A 54 9.55 14.15 -3.53
CA LEU A 54 10.97 14.24 -3.13
C LEU A 54 11.57 12.86 -2.87
N PHE A 55 10.81 11.95 -2.24
CA PHE A 55 11.26 10.58 -1.96
C PHE A 55 11.56 9.75 -3.23
N ARG A 56 10.91 10.05 -4.36
CA ARG A 56 11.14 9.31 -5.63
C ARG A 56 12.61 9.21 -6.02
N LYS A 57 13.36 10.31 -5.93
CA LYS A 57 14.79 10.34 -6.32
C LYS A 57 15.65 9.57 -5.33
N ILE A 58 15.37 9.73 -4.04
CA ILE A 58 16.04 8.99 -2.96
C ILE A 58 15.87 7.48 -3.16
N TYR A 59 14.65 7.01 -3.42
CA TYR A 59 14.40 5.59 -3.69
C TYR A 59 15.18 5.07 -4.90
N GLY A 60 15.23 5.84 -6.00
CA GLY A 60 15.99 5.47 -7.19
C GLY A 60 17.50 5.34 -6.93
N GLU A 61 18.07 6.27 -6.16
CA GLU A 61 19.50 6.25 -5.82
C GLU A 61 19.83 5.11 -4.84
N VAL A 62 19.05 4.96 -3.77
CA VAL A 62 19.30 3.94 -2.74
C VAL A 62 19.13 2.53 -3.29
N VAL A 63 18.03 2.26 -3.99
CA VAL A 63 17.76 0.91 -4.56
C VAL A 63 18.70 0.63 -5.73
N GLY A 64 19.11 1.65 -6.48
CA GLY A 64 20.12 1.52 -7.53
C GLY A 64 21.51 1.19 -6.99
N ALA A 65 21.90 1.77 -5.86
CA ALA A 65 23.19 1.53 -5.22
C ALA A 65 23.25 0.20 -4.45
N LEU A 66 22.14 -0.21 -3.82
CA LEU A 66 22.03 -1.42 -3.01
C LEU A 66 20.84 -2.28 -3.48
N PRO A 67 20.96 -3.01 -4.61
CA PRO A 67 19.89 -3.84 -5.17
C PRO A 67 19.75 -5.17 -4.40
N LEU A 68 19.58 -5.07 -3.08
CA LEU A 68 19.45 -6.20 -2.17
C LEU A 68 17.98 -6.48 -1.87
N ASN A 69 17.60 -7.75 -1.86
CA ASN A 69 16.28 -8.18 -1.39
C ASN A 69 16.14 -7.82 0.09
N GLY A 70 15.06 -7.13 0.49
CA GLY A 70 14.80 -6.70 1.87
C GLY A 70 14.63 -5.19 2.06
N GLY A 71 14.60 -4.42 0.96
CA GLY A 71 14.12 -3.04 0.94
C GLY A 71 14.83 -2.10 1.91
N ALA A 72 14.05 -1.27 2.62
CA ALA A 72 14.57 -0.27 3.54
C ALA A 72 15.41 -0.86 4.70
N TYR A 73 15.08 -2.06 5.19
CA TYR A 73 15.88 -2.71 6.23
C TYR A 73 17.29 -3.02 5.74
N ASN A 74 17.42 -3.66 4.57
CA ASN A 74 18.75 -3.98 4.04
C ASN A 74 19.51 -2.74 3.58
N ALA A 75 18.82 -1.73 3.06
CA ALA A 75 19.45 -0.44 2.79
C ALA A 75 20.08 0.15 4.07
N LEU A 76 19.31 0.22 5.16
CA LEU A 76 19.78 0.77 6.44
C LEU A 76 20.83 -0.13 7.10
N LEU A 77 20.70 -1.46 7.04
CA LEU A 77 21.67 -2.38 7.60
C LEU A 77 23.06 -2.19 6.97
N ASN A 78 23.12 -1.75 5.71
CA ASN A 78 24.37 -1.52 4.98
C ASN A 78 24.87 -0.07 5.05
N THR A 79 24.06 0.88 5.57
CA THR A 79 24.44 2.31 5.63
C THR A 79 24.45 2.88 7.05
N THR A 80 23.93 2.16 8.04
CA THR A 80 23.88 2.58 9.45
C THR A 80 24.09 1.39 10.41
N SER A 81 23.80 1.57 11.69
CA SER A 81 23.94 0.52 12.71
C SER A 81 22.78 -0.47 12.70
N LYS A 82 23.05 -1.70 13.15
CA LYS A 82 22.04 -2.77 13.28
C LYS A 82 20.85 -2.34 14.15
N GLN A 83 21.09 -1.58 15.22
CA GLN A 83 20.03 -1.07 16.09
C GLN A 83 19.10 -0.12 15.34
N VAL A 84 19.64 0.83 14.56
CA VAL A 84 18.83 1.78 13.78
C VAL A 84 18.06 1.07 12.68
N ALA A 85 18.71 0.16 11.95
CA ALA A 85 18.04 -0.63 10.91
C ALA A 85 16.90 -1.48 11.49
N SER A 86 17.10 -2.11 12.65
CA SER A 86 16.08 -2.89 13.34
C SER A 86 14.90 -2.04 13.82
N LEU A 87 15.18 -0.86 14.39
CA LEU A 87 14.14 0.07 14.84
C LEU A 87 13.30 0.55 13.65
N ALA A 88 13.94 0.95 12.55
CA ALA A 88 13.26 1.38 11.34
C ALA A 88 12.40 0.26 10.72
N ALA A 89 12.90 -0.97 10.71
CA ALA A 89 12.12 -2.13 10.26
C ALA A 89 10.90 -2.38 11.15
N ALA A 90 11.03 -2.28 12.48
CA ALA A 90 9.92 -2.42 13.40
C ALA A 90 8.85 -1.33 13.19
N LEU A 91 9.27 -0.07 13.01
CA LEU A 91 8.36 1.04 12.69
C LEU A 91 7.66 0.84 11.35
N THR A 92 8.37 0.31 10.35
CA THR A 92 7.82 -0.01 9.02
C THR A 92 6.75 -1.10 9.13
N LEU A 93 7.02 -2.18 9.88
CA LEU A 93 6.04 -3.23 10.12
C LEU A 93 4.79 -2.70 10.84
N LEU A 94 4.97 -1.88 11.88
CA LEU A 94 3.87 -1.27 12.60
C LEU A 94 3.01 -0.37 11.68
N SER A 95 3.65 0.41 10.81
CA SER A 95 2.98 1.24 9.81
C SER A 95 2.18 0.40 8.80
N TYR A 96 2.74 -0.69 8.30
CA TYR A 96 2.01 -1.60 7.41
C TYR A 96 0.82 -2.26 8.11
N MET A 97 0.96 -2.67 9.37
CA MET A 97 -0.16 -3.25 10.14
C MET A 97 -1.29 -2.23 10.32
N ALA A 98 -0.97 -0.99 10.70
CA ALA A 98 -1.96 0.07 10.82
C ALA A 98 -2.66 0.35 9.47
N THR A 99 -1.89 0.38 8.38
CA THR A 99 -2.42 0.58 7.03
C THR A 99 -3.36 -0.55 6.64
N ALA A 100 -3.00 -1.81 6.88
CA ALA A 100 -3.86 -2.96 6.59
C ALA A 100 -5.19 -2.90 7.35
N VAL A 101 -5.16 -2.50 8.63
CA VAL A 101 -6.37 -2.35 9.46
C VAL A 101 -7.26 -1.23 8.93
N ILE A 102 -6.71 -0.06 8.61
CA ILE A 102 -7.48 1.07 8.06
C ILE A 102 -8.08 0.67 6.71
N SER A 103 -7.28 0.11 5.79
CA SER A 103 -7.77 -0.31 4.47
C SER A 103 -8.88 -1.36 4.56
N ALA A 104 -8.76 -2.34 5.45
CA ALA A 104 -9.80 -3.34 5.67
C ALA A 104 -11.07 -2.72 6.28
N SER A 105 -10.92 -1.79 7.23
CA SER A 105 -12.05 -1.10 7.85
C SER A 105 -12.81 -0.22 6.85
N GLU A 106 -12.09 0.56 6.04
CA GLU A 106 -12.69 1.40 5.00
C GLU A 106 -13.42 0.55 3.94
N ALA A 107 -12.83 -0.58 3.53
CA ALA A 107 -13.52 -1.53 2.64
C ALA A 107 -14.84 -2.04 3.23
N MET A 108 -14.88 -2.32 4.55
CA MET A 108 -16.10 -2.74 5.23
C MET A 108 -17.10 -1.59 5.41
N HIS A 109 -16.65 -0.34 5.57
CA HIS A 109 -17.53 0.83 5.54
C HIS A 109 -18.18 1.01 4.15
N TYR A 110 -17.42 0.83 3.07
CA TYR A 110 -17.98 0.82 1.72
C TYR A 110 -19.01 -0.29 1.54
N LEU A 111 -18.71 -1.51 1.99
CA LEU A 111 -19.68 -2.61 1.91
C LEU A 111 -20.91 -2.37 2.79
N HIS A 112 -20.76 -1.78 3.97
CA HIS A 112 -21.85 -1.43 4.87
C HIS A 112 -22.84 -0.43 4.24
N SER A 113 -22.36 0.46 3.35
CA SER A 113 -23.24 1.36 2.60
C SER A 113 -24.20 0.62 1.65
N ILE A 114 -23.84 -0.60 1.24
CA ILE A 114 -24.64 -1.48 0.37
C ILE A 114 -25.46 -2.47 1.23
N ILE A 115 -24.87 -2.97 2.32
CA ILE A 115 -25.47 -3.94 3.23
C ILE A 115 -25.47 -3.34 4.65
N PRO A 116 -26.48 -2.52 5.03
CA PRO A 116 -26.49 -1.81 6.32
C PRO A 116 -26.54 -2.72 7.55
N ALA A 117 -26.89 -3.99 7.40
CA ALA A 117 -26.86 -4.97 8.48
C ALA A 117 -25.44 -5.50 8.80
N LEU A 118 -24.44 -5.17 7.99
CA LEU A 118 -23.07 -5.69 8.13
C LEU A 118 -22.39 -5.09 9.38
N PRO A 119 -21.97 -5.89 10.37
CA PRO A 119 -21.19 -5.40 11.50
C PRO A 119 -19.76 -5.09 11.06
N ILE A 120 -19.44 -3.81 10.87
CA ILE A 120 -18.15 -3.33 10.31
C ILE A 120 -16.96 -3.96 11.03
N THR A 121 -16.86 -3.84 12.35
CA THR A 121 -15.71 -4.36 13.12
C THR A 121 -15.51 -5.86 12.96
N SER A 122 -16.58 -6.65 13.06
CA SER A 122 -16.50 -8.12 12.90
C SER A 122 -16.13 -8.51 11.48
N ALA A 123 -16.66 -7.80 10.49
CA ALA A 123 -16.34 -8.04 9.09
C ALA A 123 -14.88 -7.68 8.77
N THR A 124 -14.34 -6.59 9.35
CA THR A 124 -12.93 -6.19 9.23
C THR A 124 -12.00 -7.26 9.80
N ILE A 125 -12.29 -7.74 11.02
CA ILE A 125 -11.53 -8.83 11.65
C ILE A 125 -11.60 -10.09 10.79
N GLY A 126 -12.78 -10.43 10.25
CA GLY A 126 -12.96 -11.56 9.36
C GLY A 126 -12.13 -11.46 8.08
N LEU A 127 -12.13 -10.29 7.43
CA LEU A 127 -11.34 -10.03 6.22
C LEU A 127 -9.84 -10.16 6.48
N LEU A 128 -9.33 -9.54 7.54
CA LEU A 128 -7.92 -9.64 7.93
C LEU A 128 -7.54 -11.09 8.28
N SER A 129 -8.40 -11.81 8.99
CA SER A 129 -8.18 -13.22 9.34
C SER A 129 -8.14 -14.11 8.10
N PHE A 130 -8.98 -13.83 7.11
CA PHE A 130 -8.97 -14.53 5.82
C PHE A 130 -7.64 -14.36 5.09
N PHE A 131 -7.18 -13.12 4.90
CA PHE A 131 -5.88 -12.86 4.24
C PHE A 131 -4.70 -13.39 5.06
N MET A 132 -4.74 -13.30 6.38
CA MET A 132 -3.75 -13.94 7.26
C MET A 132 -3.70 -15.45 7.01
N GLY A 133 -4.85 -16.11 6.91
CA GLY A 133 -4.93 -17.53 6.59
C GLY A 133 -4.30 -17.87 5.24
N LEU A 134 -4.59 -17.08 4.19
CA LEU A 134 -3.97 -17.27 2.87
C LEU A 134 -2.44 -17.16 2.94
N THR A 135 -1.92 -16.17 3.65
CA THR A 135 -0.47 -15.97 3.84
C THR A 135 0.17 -17.12 4.62
N ILE A 136 -0.48 -17.62 5.68
CA ILE A 136 0.00 -18.79 6.45
C ILE A 136 0.03 -20.05 5.58
N LEU A 137 -0.92 -20.22 4.66
CA LEU A 137 -0.94 -21.31 3.68
C LEU A 137 0.14 -21.17 2.59
N GLY A 138 0.94 -20.10 2.62
CA GLY A 138 2.01 -19.87 1.65
C GLY A 138 1.52 -19.37 0.29
N ILE A 139 0.28 -18.88 0.21
CA ILE A 139 -0.24 -18.27 -1.02
C ILE A 139 0.45 -16.92 -1.19
N GLY A 140 1.38 -16.88 -2.15
CA GLY A 140 2.13 -15.67 -2.48
C GLY A 140 1.29 -14.65 -3.26
N GLU A 141 1.82 -13.43 -3.31
CA GLU A 141 1.22 -12.34 -4.08
C GLU A 141 1.22 -12.65 -5.59
N SER A 142 0.12 -12.31 -6.26
CA SER A 142 0.02 -12.44 -7.71
C SER A 142 0.24 -11.08 -8.38
N ALA A 143 1.35 -10.95 -9.10
CA ALA A 143 1.64 -9.76 -9.90
C ALA A 143 0.55 -9.46 -10.93
N MET A 144 -0.12 -10.49 -11.44
CA MET A 144 -1.24 -10.31 -12.37
C MET A 144 -2.47 -9.72 -11.65
N VAL A 145 -2.82 -10.26 -10.48
CA VAL A 145 -3.92 -9.71 -9.67
C VAL A 145 -3.63 -8.25 -9.28
N ALA A 146 -2.39 -7.93 -8.93
CA ALA A 146 -1.97 -6.56 -8.65
C ALA A 146 -2.22 -5.62 -9.84
N VAL A 147 -1.92 -6.04 -11.08
CA VAL A 147 -2.21 -5.24 -12.28
C VAL A 147 -3.70 -4.98 -12.46
N ILE A 148 -4.56 -5.99 -12.28
CA ILE A 148 -6.02 -5.79 -12.37
C ILE A 148 -6.49 -4.78 -11.34
N ILE A 149 -6.07 -4.95 -10.08
CA ILE A 149 -6.45 -4.06 -8.99
C ILE A 149 -5.95 -2.64 -9.27
N PHE A 150 -4.74 -2.49 -9.80
CA PHE A 150 -4.15 -1.19 -10.10
C PHE A 150 -4.92 -0.46 -11.19
N LEU A 151 -5.22 -1.14 -12.30
CA LEU A 151 -6.03 -0.57 -13.39
C LEU A 151 -7.45 -0.22 -12.93
N PHE A 152 -8.03 -1.03 -12.04
CA PHE A 152 -9.32 -0.73 -11.44
C PHE A 152 -9.29 0.55 -10.59
N HIS A 153 -8.27 0.72 -9.73
CA HIS A 153 -8.09 1.94 -8.95
C HIS A 153 -7.92 3.18 -9.85
N LEU A 154 -7.06 3.10 -10.87
CA LEU A 154 -6.83 4.21 -11.80
C LEU A 154 -8.11 4.58 -12.57
N THR A 155 -8.85 3.58 -13.05
CA THR A 155 -10.13 3.80 -13.75
C THR A 155 -11.14 4.45 -12.83
N THR A 156 -11.26 3.97 -11.60
CA THR A 156 -12.16 4.53 -10.58
C THR A 156 -11.80 5.99 -10.28
N LEU A 157 -10.51 6.30 -10.13
CA LEU A 157 -10.04 7.65 -9.89
C LEU A 157 -10.31 8.58 -11.10
N VAL A 158 -10.04 8.13 -12.31
CA VAL A 158 -10.33 8.89 -13.54
C VAL A 158 -11.83 9.20 -13.64
N LEU A 159 -12.68 8.20 -13.40
CA LEU A 159 -14.13 8.39 -13.40
C LEU A 159 -14.53 9.44 -12.36
N LEU A 160 -14.09 9.26 -11.11
CA LEU A 160 -14.36 10.19 -10.01
C LEU A 160 -13.98 11.64 -10.37
N CYS A 161 -12.77 11.85 -10.89
CA CYS A 161 -12.30 13.18 -11.29
C CYS A 161 -13.00 13.75 -12.53
N SER A 162 -13.57 12.91 -13.39
CA SER A 162 -14.27 13.36 -14.60
C SER A 162 -15.75 13.70 -14.35
N THR A 163 -16.32 13.20 -13.25
CA THR A 163 -17.74 13.35 -12.90
C THR A 163 -18.01 14.39 -11.81
N ILE A 164 -16.96 14.93 -11.19
CA ILE A 164 -17.00 16.04 -10.23
C ILE A 164 -16.57 17.32 -10.94
#